data_AF-A0A5C6YG14-F1
#
_entry.id   AF-A0A5C6YG14-F1
#
_cell.length_a   1.000
_cell.length_b   1.000
_cell.length_c   1.000
_cell.angle_alpha   90.00
_cell.angle_beta   90.00
_cell.angle_gamma   90.00
#
_symmetry.space_group_name_H-M   'P 1'
#
loop_
_entity.id
_entity.type
_entity.pdbx_description
1 polymer ?
#
loop_
_entity_poly.entity_id
_entity_poly.type
_entity_poly.pdbx_seq_one_letter_code
_entity_poly.pdbx_strand_id
1 'polypeptide(L)'
;MAVKHNSEIRFKIGLDENKVPEEISWTAIDGGIDNDPSKAVMISVWDHKKKDTLRMDLWTKDMPVDEMKQFYHQTLVSMADSFEKATDDAKMGATMKDFCAYFAEKLDLK
;
A
#
# COMPACT_ATOMS: atom_id res chain seq x y z
N MET A 1 -15.04 -20.63 -13.74
CA MET A 1 -16.12 -19.71 -14.14
C MET A 1 -15.54 -18.69 -15.11
N ALA A 2 -16.30 -18.21 -16.09
CA ALA A 2 -15.85 -17.15 -17.00
C ALA A 2 -15.81 -15.79 -16.29
N VAL A 3 -14.89 -14.91 -16.69
CA VAL A 3 -14.85 -13.51 -16.25
C VAL A 3 -16.12 -12.81 -16.73
N LYS A 4 -16.87 -12.19 -15.81
CA LYS A 4 -18.14 -11.51 -16.12
C LYS A 4 -18.05 -9.98 -16.09
N HIS A 5 -17.08 -9.46 -15.32
CA HIS A 5 -16.87 -8.03 -15.13
C HIS A 5 -15.37 -7.76 -15.12
N ASN A 6 -14.97 -6.69 -15.79
CA ASN A 6 -13.62 -6.14 -15.70
C ASN A 6 -13.69 -4.87 -14.88
N SER A 7 -12.84 -4.75 -13.88
CA SER A 7 -12.61 -3.52 -13.13
C SER A 7 -11.22 -3.01 -13.46
N GLU A 8 -11.07 -1.71 -13.58
CA GLU A 8 -9.78 -1.09 -13.88
C GLU A 8 -9.38 -0.14 -12.75
N ILE A 9 -8.15 -0.32 -12.26
CA ILE A 9 -7.51 0.60 -11.33
C ILE A 9 -6.35 1.25 -12.09
N ARG A 10 -6.37 2.58 -12.20
CA ARG A 10 -5.31 3.35 -12.86
C ARG A 10 -4.54 4.17 -11.84
N PHE A 11 -3.22 4.16 -11.96
CA PHE A 11 -2.33 5.08 -11.27
C PHE A 11 -1.64 5.95 -12.31
N LYS A 12 -1.73 7.27 -12.17
CA LYS A 12 -1.05 8.24 -13.02
C LYS A 12 0.04 8.91 -12.19
N ILE A 13 1.28 8.72 -12.64
CA ILE A 13 2.47 9.26 -11.97
C ILE A 13 3.07 10.35 -12.85
N GLY A 14 3.05 11.59 -12.36
CA GLY A 14 3.79 12.71 -12.93
C GLY A 14 5.23 12.70 -12.41
N LEU A 15 6.19 12.72 -13.33
CA LEU A 15 7.61 12.64 -13.02
C LEU A 15 8.33 13.95 -13.42
N ASP A 16 9.36 14.33 -12.67
CA ASP A 16 10.28 15.40 -13.05
C ASP A 16 11.31 14.96 -14.12
N GLU A 17 12.21 15.86 -14.50
CA GLU A 17 13.28 15.60 -15.47
C GLU A 17 14.25 14.47 -15.04
N ASN A 18 14.35 14.20 -13.74
CA ASN A 18 15.17 13.14 -13.15
C ASN A 18 14.37 11.85 -12.88
N LYS A 19 13.12 11.78 -13.33
CA LYS A 19 12.19 10.66 -13.10
C LYS A 19 11.78 10.48 -11.63
N VAL A 20 11.79 11.55 -10.84
CA VAL A 20 11.28 11.58 -9.46
C VAL A 20 9.78 11.89 -9.50
N PRO A 21 8.92 11.16 -8.75
CA PRO A 21 7.49 11.48 -8.67
C PRO A 21 7.22 12.85 -8.03
N GLU A 22 6.45 13.67 -8.74
CA GLU A 22 5.96 14.98 -8.29
C GLU A 22 4.46 14.92 -8.00
N GLU A 23 3.69 14.23 -8.85
CA GLU A 23 2.25 14.06 -8.70
C GLU A 23 1.86 12.60 -8.81
N ILE A 24 0.93 12.15 -7.97
CA ILE A 24 0.30 10.84 -8.06
C ILE A 24 -1.20 11.05 -8.01
N SER A 25 -1.93 10.49 -8.97
CA SER A 25 -3.39 10.35 -8.89
C SER A 25 -3.80 8.92 -9.20
N TRP A 26 -4.96 8.52 -8.70
CA TRP A 26 -5.48 7.19 -8.95
C TRP A 26 -6.98 7.17 -9.19
N THR A 27 -7.44 6.13 -9.86
CA THR A 27 -8.83 5.98 -10.27
C THR A 27 -9.24 4.53 -10.07
N ALA A 28 -10.37 4.33 -9.39
CA ALA A 28 -11.04 3.05 -9.19
C ALA A 28 -12.55 3.31 -9.22
N ILE A 29 -13.12 3.37 -10.43
CA ILE A 29 -14.51 3.82 -10.66
C ILE A 29 -15.51 2.94 -9.91
N ASP A 30 -15.30 1.63 -9.89
CA ASP A 30 -16.19 0.69 -9.18
C ASP A 30 -16.16 0.88 -7.65
N GLY A 31 -15.07 1.46 -7.14
CA GLY A 31 -14.92 1.86 -5.74
C GLY A 31 -15.36 3.31 -5.46
N GLY A 32 -15.86 4.03 -6.47
CA GLY A 32 -16.31 5.42 -6.35
C GLY A 32 -15.19 6.47 -6.36
N ILE A 33 -13.99 6.12 -6.84
CA ILE A 33 -12.80 6.98 -6.82
C ILE A 33 -12.44 7.38 -8.24
N ASP A 34 -12.44 8.68 -8.52
CA ASP A 34 -12.16 9.22 -9.86
C ASP A 34 -11.08 10.30 -9.81
N ASN A 35 -9.89 9.94 -10.32
CA ASN A 35 -8.71 10.80 -10.41
C ASN A 35 -8.33 11.52 -9.10
N ASP A 36 -8.45 10.84 -7.97
CA ASP A 36 -8.11 11.40 -6.66
C ASP A 36 -6.59 11.54 -6.49
N PRO A 37 -6.11 12.67 -5.93
CA PRO A 37 -4.69 12.87 -5.68
C PRO A 37 -4.20 12.01 -4.51
N SER A 38 -2.95 11.56 -4.59
CA SER A 38 -2.24 10.89 -3.51
C SER A 38 -0.80 11.40 -3.41
N LYS A 39 -0.18 11.18 -2.24
CA LYS A 39 1.24 11.42 -2.01
C LYS A 39 2.08 10.15 -2.04
N ALA A 40 1.45 8.98 -1.93
CA ALA A 40 2.14 7.70 -1.97
C ALA A 40 1.27 6.58 -2.53
N VAL A 41 1.93 5.55 -3.06
CA VAL A 41 1.31 4.29 -3.47
C VAL A 41 2.29 3.14 -3.25
N MET A 42 1.78 2.04 -2.72
CA MET A 42 2.52 0.78 -2.54
C MET A 42 1.71 -0.34 -3.17
N ILE A 43 2.29 -1.01 -4.17
CA ILE A 43 1.64 -2.10 -4.89
C ILE A 43 2.54 -3.33 -4.83
N SER A 44 1.93 -4.47 -4.47
CA SER A 44 2.54 -5.78 -4.51
C SER A 44 1.70 -6.69 -5.40
N VAL A 45 2.34 -7.34 -6.38
CA VAL A 45 1.70 -8.26 -7.33
C VAL A 45 2.37 -9.63 -7.23
N TRP A 46 1.57 -10.65 -6.96
CA TRP A 46 2.05 -12.03 -6.86
C TRP A 46 2.30 -12.63 -8.25
N ASP A 47 3.56 -12.98 -8.55
CA ASP A 47 3.93 -13.77 -9.72
C ASP A 47 3.85 -15.26 -9.38
N HIS A 48 2.71 -15.88 -9.70
CA HIS A 48 2.47 -17.31 -9.46
C HIS A 48 3.43 -18.25 -10.23
N LYS A 49 4.09 -17.78 -11.29
CA LYS A 49 5.02 -18.60 -12.08
C LYS A 49 6.38 -18.66 -11.40
N LYS A 50 6.86 -17.51 -10.92
CA LYS A 50 8.15 -17.41 -10.20
C LYS A 50 8.03 -17.69 -8.70
N LYS A 51 6.80 -17.70 -8.16
CA LYS A 51 6.51 -17.73 -6.73
C LYS A 51 7.19 -16.59 -5.98
N ASP A 52 7.05 -15.39 -6.54
CA ASP A 52 7.70 -14.18 -6.06
C ASP A 52 6.73 -12.99 -6.06
N THR A 53 7.06 -11.94 -5.31
CA THR A 53 6.26 -10.71 -5.24
C THR A 53 6.96 -9.59 -5.98
N LEU A 54 6.35 -9.13 -7.07
CA LEU A 54 6.75 -7.90 -7.75
C LEU A 54 6.21 -6.72 -6.95
N ARG A 55 7.05 -5.70 -6.72
CA ARG A 55 6.69 -4.56 -5.87
C ARG A 55 7.04 -3.23 -6.51
N MET A 56 6.20 -2.24 -6.29
CA MET A 56 6.43 -0.85 -6.65
C MET A 56 6.00 0.05 -5.48
N ASP A 57 6.96 0.81 -4.96
CA ASP A 57 6.73 1.83 -3.94
C ASP A 57 7.06 3.19 -4.54
N LEU A 58 6.10 4.10 -4.53
CA LEU A 58 6.26 5.46 -5.02
C LEU A 58 5.73 6.44 -3.98
N TRP A 59 6.39 7.58 -3.85
CA TRP A 59 5.93 8.72 -3.07
C TRP A 59 6.37 10.00 -3.77
N THR A 60 5.59 11.06 -3.60
CA THR A 60 5.94 12.38 -4.12
C THR A 60 7.09 12.95 -3.31
N LYS A 61 7.91 13.77 -3.97
CA LYS A 61 9.07 14.43 -3.37
C LYS A 61 8.73 15.28 -2.13
N ASP A 62 7.54 15.85 -2.10
CA ASP A 62 7.07 16.76 -1.06
C ASP A 62 6.33 16.07 0.10
N MET A 63 6.19 14.74 0.06
CA MET A 63 5.61 13.99 1.18
C MET A 63 6.51 14.12 2.43
N PRO A 64 5.99 14.62 3.57
CA PRO A 64 6.78 14.72 4.79
C PRO A 64 7.23 13.34 5.30
N VAL A 65 8.42 13.28 5.88
CA VAL A 65 8.99 12.03 6.44
C VAL A 65 8.06 11.42 7.50
N ASP A 66 7.38 12.25 8.30
CA ASP A 66 6.46 11.75 9.33
C ASP A 66 5.19 11.12 8.72
N GLU A 67 4.67 11.67 7.62
CA GLU A 67 3.59 11.04 6.85
C GLU A 67 4.06 9.72 6.22
N MET A 68 5.32 9.64 5.75
CA MET A 68 5.87 8.37 5.24
C MET A 68 5.91 7.30 6.34
N LYS A 69 6.39 7.64 7.54
CA LYS A 69 6.39 6.71 8.69
C LYS A 69 4.96 6.25 9.01
N GLN A 70 4.00 7.18 9.01
CA GLN A 70 2.61 6.87 9.25
C GLN A 70 2.03 5.95 8.17
N PHE A 71 2.33 6.20 6.90
CA PHE A 71 1.92 5.36 5.77
C PHE A 71 2.44 3.92 5.91
N TYR A 72 3.72 3.75 6.25
CA TYR A 72 4.29 2.42 6.52
C TYR A 72 3.61 1.74 7.71
N HIS A 73 3.42 2.45 8.82
CA HIS A 73 2.75 1.88 9.99
C HIS A 73 1.33 1.40 9.66
N GLN A 74 0.51 2.22 9.00
CA GLN A 74 -0.86 1.85 8.62
C GLN A 74 -0.89 0.67 7.64
N THR A 75 0.08 0.62 6.72
CA THR A 75 0.23 -0.50 5.79
C THR A 75 0.57 -1.80 6.52
N LEU A 76 1.48 -1.76 7.50
CA LEU A 76 1.85 -2.94 8.31
C LEU A 76 0.68 -3.46 9.14
N VAL A 77 -0.10 -2.57 9.78
CA VAL A 77 -1.31 -2.95 10.52
C VAL A 77 -2.32 -3.63 9.59
N SER A 78 -2.59 -3.02 8.44
CA SER A 78 -3.52 -3.56 7.43
C SER A 78 -3.06 -4.91 6.89
N MET A 79 -1.74 -5.09 6.73
CA MET A 79 -1.13 -6.34 6.29
C MET A 79 -1.27 -7.43 7.36
N ALA A 80 -1.10 -7.11 8.64
CA ALA A 80 -1.33 -8.04 9.74
C ALA A 80 -2.78 -8.54 9.77
N ASP A 81 -3.75 -7.63 9.64
CA ASP A 81 -5.18 -7.98 9.57
C ASP A 81 -5.49 -8.84 8.34
N SER A 82 -4.94 -8.50 7.18
CA SER A 82 -5.15 -9.24 5.94
C SER A 82 -4.53 -10.64 6.01
N PHE A 83 -3.33 -10.75 6.59
CA PHE A 83 -2.64 -12.02 6.79
C PHE A 83 -3.44 -12.96 7.69
N GLU A 84 -3.89 -12.47 8.85
CA GLU A 84 -4.71 -13.24 9.79
C GLU A 84 -5.99 -13.75 9.12
N LYS A 85 -6.72 -12.86 8.43
CA LYS A 85 -7.95 -13.22 7.71
C LYS A 85 -7.73 -14.24 6.59
N ALA A 86 -6.60 -14.16 5.89
CA ALA A 86 -6.31 -15.02 4.74
C ALA A 86 -5.79 -16.41 5.14
N THR A 87 -5.12 -16.52 6.29
CA THR A 87 -4.44 -17.75 6.72
C THR A 87 -5.07 -18.44 7.92
N ASP A 88 -5.97 -17.74 8.64
CA ASP A 88 -6.55 -18.15 9.91
C ASP A 88 -5.51 -18.32 11.05
N ASP A 89 -4.29 -17.78 10.86
CA ASP A 89 -3.22 -17.82 11.86
C ASP A 89 -3.31 -16.61 12.81
N ALA A 90 -4.19 -16.72 13.80
CA ALA A 90 -4.41 -15.71 14.83
C ALA A 90 -3.15 -15.42 15.67
N LYS A 91 -2.29 -16.42 15.89
CA LYS A 91 -1.09 -16.25 16.72
C LYS A 91 -0.05 -15.39 16.01
N MET A 92 0.21 -15.68 14.73
CA MET A 92 1.12 -14.88 13.94
C MET A 92 0.54 -13.50 13.63
N GLY A 93 -0.77 -13.40 13.35
CA GLY A 93 -1.48 -12.13 13.22
C GLY A 93 -1.31 -11.23 14.45
N ALA A 94 -1.50 -11.77 15.66
CA ALA A 94 -1.27 -11.05 16.91
C ALA A 94 0.20 -10.59 17.05
N THR A 95 1.16 -11.45 16.73
CA THR A 95 2.60 -11.11 16.79
C THR A 95 2.94 -9.95 15.84
N MET A 96 2.36 -9.93 14.63
CA MET A 96 2.52 -8.82 13.69
C MET A 96 1.94 -7.52 14.23
N LYS A 97 0.77 -7.58 14.89
CA LYS A 97 0.12 -6.42 15.52
C LYS A 97 0.94 -5.88 16.69
N ASP A 98 1.51 -6.74 17.52
CA ASP A 98 2.41 -6.35 18.61
C ASP A 98 3.63 -5.60 18.06
N PHE A 99 4.21 -6.08 16.95
CA PHE A 99 5.28 -5.36 16.26
C PHE A 99 4.82 -4.00 15.74
N CYS A 100 3.62 -3.89 15.16
CA CYS A 100 3.08 -2.61 14.70
C CYS A 100 2.92 -1.62 15.86
N ALA A 101 2.42 -2.07 17.01
CA ALA A 101 2.29 -1.25 18.21
C ALA A 101 3.66 -0.76 18.72
N TYR A 102 4.66 -1.66 18.75
CA TYR A 102 6.04 -1.30 19.07
C TYR A 102 6.62 -0.29 18.07
N PHE A 103 6.38 -0.48 16.77
CA PHE A 103 6.84 0.40 15.70
C PHE A 103 6.27 1.81 15.86
N ALA A 104 4.97 1.93 16.16
CA ALA A 104 4.32 3.21 16.44
C ALA A 104 4.91 3.90 17.68
N GLU A 105 5.16 3.17 18.77
CA GLU A 105 5.78 3.72 19.97
C GLU A 105 7.19 4.27 19.69
N LYS A 106 8.04 3.51 18.97
CA LYS A 106 9.42 3.92 18.71
C LYS A 106 9.55 5.08 17.74
N LEU A 107 8.55 5.29 16.90
CA LEU A 107 8.50 6.41 15.96
C LEU A 107 7.66 7.58 16.46
N ASP A 108 7.12 7.50 17.68
CA ASP A 108 6.25 8.51 18.30
C ASP A 108 5.04 8.88 17.42
N LEU A 109 4.40 7.88 16.81
CA LEU A 109 3.29 8.05 15.86
C LEU A 109 1.91 8.14 16.53
N LYS A 110 1.84 8.63 17.78
CA LYS A 110 0.58 8.72 18.55
C LYS A 110 -0.25 9.96 18.21
#